data_AF-B7G5X0-F1
#
_entry.id   AF-B7G5X0-F1
#
_cell.length_a   1.000
_cell.length_b   1.000
_cell.length_c   1.000
_cell.angle_alpha   90.00
_cell.angle_beta   90.00
_cell.angle_gamma   90.00
#
_symmetry.space_group_name_H-M   'P 1'
#
loop_
_entity.id
_entity.type
_entity.pdbx_description
1 polymer ?
#
loop_
_entity_poly.entity_id
_entity_poly.type
_entity_poly.pdbx_seq_one_letter_code
_entity_poly.pdbx_strand_id
1 'polypeptide(L)'
;MAFETVTKLEPVDASVIEAGKKLATGIFLTKDIVNAPHNVLNSLSLAETAKRIAEQNGGRIICEILDKEACDARCMGGFLGVARGSETPPQFIHLTYTPPSGKISKKVGVIGKGLLFDTGGYNIKTAMMELMKSALKHRVGRFSKVLYFLLST
;
A
#
# COMPACT_ATOMS: atom_id res chain seq x y z
N MET A 1 23.13 29.32 14.36
CA MET A 1 23.59 28.01 13.83
C MET A 1 23.79 28.20 12.34
N ALA A 2 25.04 28.16 11.89
CA ALA A 2 25.34 28.19 10.45
C ALA A 2 25.09 26.79 9.90
N PHE A 3 24.24 26.68 8.88
CA PHE A 3 24.19 25.46 8.07
C PHE A 3 25.46 25.45 7.22
N GLU A 4 26.39 24.54 7.52
CA GLU A 4 27.47 24.23 6.59
C GLU A 4 26.87 23.56 5.36
N THR A 5 26.89 24.27 4.24
CA THR A 5 26.61 23.70 2.93
C THR A 5 27.77 22.77 2.58
N VAL A 6 27.63 21.48 2.88
CA VAL A 6 28.56 20.45 2.40
C VAL A 6 28.46 20.41 0.89
N THR A 7 29.36 21.12 0.22
CA THR A 7 29.37 21.29 -1.24
C THR A 7 30.58 20.55 -1.80
N LYS A 8 30.49 19.21 -1.80
CA LYS A 8 31.20 18.31 -2.72
C LYS A 8 30.60 16.92 -2.56
N LEU A 9 29.51 16.68 -3.28
CA LEU A 9 29.12 15.31 -3.56
C LEU A 9 30.08 14.82 -4.65
N GLU A 10 30.86 13.80 -4.33
CA GLU A 10 31.54 12.99 -5.35
C GLU A 10 30.54 12.62 -6.44
N PRO A 11 30.92 12.59 -7.73
CA PRO A 11 30.00 12.25 -8.81
C PRO A 11 29.33 10.90 -8.51
N VAL A 12 28.04 10.96 -8.17
CA VAL A 12 27.22 9.79 -7.89
C VAL A 12 26.74 9.24 -9.22
N ASP A 13 26.89 7.92 -9.40
CA ASP A 13 26.39 7.22 -10.57
C ASP A 13 24.90 7.52 -10.80
N ALA A 14 24.52 7.84 -12.04
CA ALA A 14 23.14 8.17 -12.41
C ALA A 14 22.15 7.04 -12.05
N SER A 15 22.60 5.78 -12.09
CA SER A 15 21.80 4.62 -11.67
C SER A 15 21.45 4.62 -10.18
N VAL A 16 22.38 5.10 -9.33
CA VAL A 16 22.15 5.23 -7.88
C VAL A 16 21.14 6.35 -7.61
N ILE A 17 21.23 7.46 -8.34
CA ILE A 17 20.26 8.55 -8.26
C ILE A 17 18.88 8.07 -8.70
N GLU A 18 18.79 7.29 -9.78
CA GLU A 18 17.52 6.74 -10.27
C GLU A 18 16.90 5.76 -9.28
N ALA A 19 17.70 4.85 -8.70
CA ALA A 19 17.25 3.94 -7.65
C ALA A 19 16.72 4.71 -6.42
N GLY A 20 17.44 5.77 -6.01
CA GLY A 20 17.01 6.66 -4.93
C GLY A 20 15.67 7.35 -5.22
N LYS A 21 15.46 7.82 -6.46
CA LYS A 21 14.18 8.42 -6.88
C LYS A 21 13.03 7.41 -6.80
N LYS A 22 13.21 6.18 -7.30
CA LYS A 22 12.19 5.12 -7.23
C LYS A 22 11.84 4.79 -5.78
N LEU A 23 12.84 4.72 -4.90
CA LEU A 23 12.65 4.54 -3.46
C LEU A 23 11.85 5.68 -2.83
N ALA A 24 12.26 6.92 -3.09
CA ALA A 24 11.58 8.10 -2.58
C ALA A 24 10.11 8.12 -3.02
N THR A 25 9.82 7.88 -4.31
CA THR A 25 8.45 7.83 -4.84
C THR A 25 7.57 6.82 -4.09
N GLY A 26 8.08 5.60 -3.85
CA GLY A 26 7.34 4.60 -3.08
C GLY A 26 7.10 5.00 -1.62
N ILE A 27 8.07 5.66 -0.99
CA ILE A 27 7.92 6.19 0.38
C ILE A 27 6.88 7.32 0.42
N PHE A 28 6.93 8.27 -0.50
CA PHE A 28 6.00 9.40 -0.54
C PHE A 28 4.57 8.94 -0.81
N LEU A 29 4.34 8.08 -1.80
CA LEU A 29 3.02 7.52 -2.05
C LEU A 29 2.48 6.78 -0.81
N THR A 30 3.33 6.04 -0.11
CA THR A 30 2.93 5.38 1.12
C THR A 30 2.56 6.38 2.22
N LYS A 31 3.32 7.47 2.37
CA LYS A 31 3.02 8.55 3.33
C LYS A 31 1.68 9.21 3.00
N ASP A 32 1.42 9.47 1.73
CA ASP A 32 0.17 10.09 1.27
C ASP A 32 -1.03 9.22 1.63
N ILE A 33 -0.97 7.91 1.34
CA ILE A 33 -1.99 6.94 1.72
C ILE A 33 -2.20 6.94 3.25
N VAL A 34 -1.15 6.85 4.05
CA VAL A 34 -1.28 6.75 5.51
C VAL A 34 -1.80 8.03 6.16
N ASN A 35 -1.49 9.20 5.57
CA ASN A 35 -1.86 10.49 6.12
C ASN A 35 -3.22 10.99 5.63
N ALA A 36 -3.70 10.48 4.49
CA ALA A 36 -4.97 10.84 3.91
C ALA A 36 -6.12 10.66 4.92
N PRO A 37 -7.07 11.62 4.98
CA PRO A 37 -8.25 11.47 5.80
C PRO A 37 -9.18 10.41 5.19
N HIS A 38 -9.95 9.73 6.03
CA HIS A 38 -10.75 8.56 5.60
C HIS A 38 -11.83 8.88 4.56
N ASN A 39 -12.34 10.11 4.55
CA ASN A 39 -13.29 10.57 3.52
C ASN A 39 -12.66 10.65 2.13
N VAL A 40 -11.33 10.77 2.03
CA VAL A 40 -10.58 10.76 0.76
C VAL A 40 -10.04 9.36 0.48
N LEU A 41 -9.47 8.69 1.49
CA LEU A 41 -8.96 7.34 1.37
C LEU A 41 -9.91 6.32 1.99
N ASN A 42 -10.59 5.58 1.12
CA ASN A 42 -11.45 4.46 1.45
C ASN A 42 -11.06 3.21 0.61
N SER A 43 -11.78 2.10 0.78
CA SER A 43 -11.42 0.84 0.12
C SER A 43 -11.44 0.96 -1.41
N LEU A 44 -12.39 1.74 -1.96
CA LEU A 44 -12.51 1.99 -3.39
C LEU A 44 -11.34 2.80 -3.93
N SER A 45 -11.00 3.93 -3.30
CA SER A 45 -9.89 4.78 -3.77
C SER A 45 -8.52 4.12 -3.56
N LEU A 46 -8.36 3.27 -2.54
CA LEU A 46 -7.16 2.44 -2.41
C LEU A 46 -7.06 1.38 -3.52
N ALA A 47 -8.16 0.73 -3.88
CA ALA A 47 -8.20 -0.23 -4.99
C ALA A 47 -7.89 0.45 -6.33
N GLU A 48 -8.42 1.64 -6.58
CA GLU A 48 -8.08 2.45 -7.75
C GLU A 48 -6.59 2.82 -7.78
N THR A 49 -6.01 3.19 -6.63
CA THR A 49 -4.57 3.44 -6.52
C THR A 49 -3.75 2.19 -6.87
N ALA A 50 -4.18 1.01 -6.43
CA ALA A 50 -3.52 -0.26 -6.78
C ALA A 50 -3.61 -0.58 -8.29
N LYS A 51 -4.76 -0.32 -8.92
CA LYS A 51 -4.92 -0.45 -10.38
C LYS A 51 -3.96 0.48 -11.14
N ARG A 52 -3.90 1.76 -10.75
CA ARG A 52 -2.97 2.73 -11.36
C ARG A 52 -1.50 2.29 -11.25
N ILE A 53 -1.09 1.76 -10.10
CA ILE A 53 0.27 1.21 -9.92
C ILE A 53 0.55 0.09 -10.91
N ALA A 54 -0.42 -0.81 -11.14
CA ALA A 54 -0.27 -1.92 -12.06
C ALA A 54 -0.17 -1.46 -13.53
N GLU A 55 -1.02 -0.51 -13.93
CA GLU A 55 -1.02 0.09 -15.28
C GLU A 55 0.32 0.77 -15.60
N GLN A 56 0.92 1.45 -14.63
CA GLN A 56 2.18 2.17 -14.79
C GLN A 56 3.41 1.24 -14.89
N ASN A 57 3.26 -0.05 -14.61
CA ASN A 57 4.38 -0.99 -14.50
C ASN A 57 4.68 -1.79 -15.79
N GLY A 58 4.19 -1.32 -16.94
CA GLY A 58 4.44 -1.96 -18.23
C GLY A 58 3.94 -3.41 -18.32
N GLY A 59 2.85 -3.73 -17.61
CA GLY A 59 2.24 -5.06 -17.60
C GLY A 59 2.94 -6.10 -16.71
N ARG A 60 3.99 -5.73 -15.98
CA ARG A 60 4.68 -6.65 -15.04
C ARG A 60 3.88 -6.95 -13.78
N ILE A 61 2.94 -6.08 -13.45
CA ILE A 61 2.05 -6.22 -12.30
C ILE A 61 0.64 -6.43 -12.82
N ILE A 62 -0.02 -7.49 -12.34
CA ILE A 62 -1.43 -7.74 -12.54
C ILE A 62 -2.17 -7.36 -11.26
N CYS A 63 -3.23 -6.58 -11.39
CA CYS A 63 -4.10 -6.18 -10.28
C CYS A 63 -5.46 -6.87 -10.41
N GLU A 64 -5.76 -7.74 -9.46
CA GLU A 64 -7.08 -8.34 -9.27
C GLU A 64 -7.72 -7.72 -8.04
N ILE A 65 -8.96 -7.26 -8.19
CA ILE A 65 -9.76 -6.74 -7.11
C ILE A 65 -10.92 -7.70 -6.87
N LEU A 66 -10.98 -8.29 -5.68
CA LEU A 66 -12.11 -9.12 -5.29
C LEU A 66 -13.10 -8.25 -4.51
N ASP A 67 -14.33 -8.19 -5.02
CA ASP A 67 -15.46 -7.58 -4.35
C ASP A 67 -16.02 -8.51 -3.25
N LYS A 68 -17.13 -8.08 -2.65
CA LYS A 68 -17.77 -8.80 -1.54
C LYS A 68 -18.17 -10.22 -1.96
N GLU A 69 -18.79 -10.36 -3.12
CA GLU A 69 -19.31 -11.61 -3.66
C GLU A 69 -18.17 -12.58 -4.00
N ALA A 70 -17.10 -12.08 -4.64
CA ALA A 70 -15.90 -12.86 -4.95
C ALA A 70 -15.16 -13.31 -3.68
N CYS A 71 -15.16 -12.49 -2.62
CA CYS A 71 -14.61 -12.85 -1.31
C CYS A 71 -15.48 -13.90 -0.60
N ASP A 72 -16.80 -13.80 -0.73
CA ASP A 72 -17.76 -14.72 -0.11
C ASP A 72 -17.66 -16.11 -0.74
N ALA A 73 -17.60 -16.18 -2.08
CA ALA A 73 -17.36 -17.41 -2.84
C ALA A 73 -16.03 -18.10 -2.49
N ARG A 74 -15.05 -17.33 -1.94
CA ARG A 74 -13.76 -17.84 -1.46
C ARG A 74 -13.73 -18.11 0.05
N CYS A 75 -14.89 -18.10 0.71
CA CYS A 75 -15.05 -18.34 2.14
C CYS A 75 -14.24 -17.38 3.03
N MET A 76 -14.09 -16.12 2.63
CA MET A 76 -13.30 -15.11 3.36
C MET A 76 -14.07 -14.47 4.53
N GLY A 77 -14.76 -15.28 5.34
CA GLY A 77 -15.69 -14.83 6.38
C GLY A 77 -15.07 -13.91 7.44
N GLY A 78 -13.79 -14.10 7.77
CA GLY A 78 -13.08 -13.22 8.71
C GLY A 78 -12.89 -11.79 8.18
N PHE A 79 -12.62 -11.66 6.87
CA PHE A 79 -12.51 -10.36 6.21
C PHE A 79 -13.89 -9.69 6.07
N LEU A 80 -14.87 -10.44 5.57
CA LEU A 80 -16.24 -9.95 5.37
C LEU A 80 -16.94 -9.60 6.69
N GLY A 81 -16.68 -10.35 7.76
CA GLY A 81 -17.24 -10.12 9.09
C GLY A 81 -16.79 -8.81 9.73
N VAL A 82 -15.60 -8.31 9.38
CA VAL A 82 -15.13 -6.98 9.77
C VAL A 82 -15.68 -5.92 8.81
N ALA A 83 -15.64 -6.18 7.50
CA ALA A 83 -16.06 -5.24 6.47
C ALA A 83 -17.54 -4.83 6.56
N ARG A 84 -18.43 -5.74 7.01
CA ARG A 84 -19.87 -5.46 7.18
C ARG A 84 -20.19 -4.31 8.14
N GLY A 85 -19.23 -3.90 8.97
CA GLY A 85 -19.37 -2.75 9.86
C GLY A 85 -19.16 -1.39 9.17
N SER A 86 -18.83 -1.38 7.87
CA SER A 86 -18.66 -0.17 7.07
C SER A 86 -19.71 -0.11 5.96
N GLU A 87 -20.14 1.10 5.61
CA GLU A 87 -20.98 1.35 4.43
C GLU A 87 -20.17 1.26 3.12
N THR A 88 -18.86 1.53 3.17
CA THR A 88 -18.02 1.41 1.98
C THR A 88 -17.77 -0.07 1.69
N PRO A 89 -18.06 -0.55 0.46
CA PRO A 89 -17.90 -1.97 0.15
C PRO A 89 -16.44 -2.43 0.29
N PRO A 90 -16.20 -3.66 0.77
CA PRO A 90 -14.85 -4.20 0.88
C PRO A 90 -14.19 -4.34 -0.49
N GLN A 91 -12.89 -4.10 -0.54
CA GLN A 91 -12.04 -4.36 -1.71
C GLN A 91 -10.85 -5.20 -1.25
N PHE A 92 -10.74 -6.43 -1.72
CA PHE A 92 -9.53 -7.23 -1.50
C PHE A 92 -8.60 -7.07 -2.70
N ILE A 93 -7.47 -6.41 -2.46
CA ILE A 93 -6.50 -6.07 -3.50
C ILE A 93 -5.46 -7.19 -3.59
N HIS A 94 -5.35 -7.82 -4.75
CA HIS A 94 -4.36 -8.84 -5.05
C HIS A 94 -3.46 -8.38 -6.20
N LEU A 95 -2.22 -8.05 -5.87
CA LEU A 95 -1.19 -7.65 -6.84
C LEU A 95 -0.22 -8.80 -7.06
N THR A 96 -0.03 -9.19 -8.32
CA THR A 96 0.96 -10.21 -8.71
C THR A 96 2.02 -9.57 -9.60
N TYR A 97 3.27 -9.60 -9.17
CA TYR A 97 4.42 -9.18 -9.96
C TYR A 97 5.10 -10.39 -10.61
N THR A 98 5.41 -10.27 -11.91
CA THR A 98 6.22 -11.24 -12.65
C THR A 98 7.52 -10.59 -13.11
N PRO A 99 8.69 -11.13 -12.73
CA PRO A 99 9.96 -10.56 -13.16
C PRO A 99 10.12 -10.68 -14.69
N PRO A 100 10.77 -9.70 -15.34
CA PRO A 100 10.91 -9.67 -16.80
C PRO A 100 11.75 -10.83 -17.36
N SER A 101 12.63 -11.41 -16.55
CA SER A 101 13.47 -12.54 -16.93
C SER A 101 13.84 -13.39 -15.72
N GLY A 102 14.32 -14.60 -15.99
CA GLY A 102 14.77 -15.54 -14.97
C GLY A 102 13.70 -16.54 -14.54
N LYS A 103 14.17 -17.71 -14.07
CA LYS A 103 13.30 -18.78 -13.56
C LYS A 103 12.82 -18.42 -12.16
N ILE A 104 11.51 -18.45 -11.94
CA ILE A 104 10.90 -18.24 -10.61
C ILE A 104 11.15 -19.49 -9.77
N SER A 105 12.16 -19.44 -8.90
CA SER A 105 12.50 -20.54 -7.98
C SER A 105 11.69 -20.52 -6.67
N LYS A 106 11.19 -19.35 -6.26
CA LYS A 106 10.41 -19.15 -5.05
C LYS A 106 9.38 -18.02 -5.22
N LYS A 107 8.17 -18.21 -4.68
CA LYS A 107 7.14 -17.17 -4.58
C LYS A 107 7.17 -16.56 -3.18
N VAL A 108 7.08 -15.24 -3.11
CA VAL A 108 7.00 -14.49 -1.84
C VAL A 108 5.67 -13.74 -1.82
N GLY A 109 4.91 -13.95 -0.75
CA GLY A 109 3.69 -13.19 -0.49
C GLY A 109 3.92 -12.13 0.57
N VAL A 110 3.41 -10.92 0.34
CA VAL A 110 3.36 -9.88 1.36
C VAL A 110 1.91 -9.51 1.61
N ILE A 111 1.51 -9.59 2.88
CA ILE A 111 0.13 -9.35 3.31
C ILE A 111 0.10 -8.06 4.14
N GLY A 112 -0.68 -7.08 3.68
CA GLY A 112 -0.94 -5.82 4.37
C GLY A 112 -2.31 -5.82 5.04
N LYS A 113 -2.42 -5.20 6.23
CA LYS A 113 -3.71 -4.89 6.84
C LYS A 113 -4.27 -3.63 6.16
N GLY A 114 -5.38 -3.77 5.44
CA GLY A 114 -6.05 -2.66 4.72
C GLY A 114 -7.16 -1.97 5.50
N LEU A 115 -7.07 -1.90 6.84
CA LEU A 115 -8.08 -1.21 7.65
C LEU A 115 -7.77 0.29 7.64
N LEU A 116 -8.62 1.07 6.97
CA LEU A 116 -8.36 2.49 6.68
C LEU A 116 -8.82 3.42 7.80
N PHE A 117 -9.83 3.00 8.54
CA PHE A 117 -10.28 3.66 9.75
C PHE A 117 -10.80 2.61 10.73
N ASP A 118 -10.43 2.74 12.00
CA ASP A 118 -10.79 1.80 13.06
C ASP A 118 -11.55 2.52 14.17
N THR A 119 -12.87 2.47 14.11
CA THR A 119 -13.74 2.97 15.19
C THR A 119 -13.73 2.04 16.40
N GLY A 120 -13.29 0.79 16.26
CA GLY A 120 -13.45 -0.30 17.22
C GLY A 120 -14.71 -1.15 17.01
N GLY A 121 -15.62 -0.74 16.12
CA GLY A 121 -16.89 -1.43 15.89
C GLY A 121 -17.79 -1.35 17.13
N TYR A 122 -18.42 -2.47 17.52
CA TYR A 122 -19.23 -2.54 18.75
C TYR A 122 -18.42 -2.20 20.00
N ASN A 123 -17.14 -2.55 20.05
CA ASN A 123 -16.24 -2.12 21.12
C ASN A 123 -15.63 -0.76 20.74
N ILE A 124 -16.47 0.26 20.76
CA ILE A 124 -16.14 1.60 20.28
C ILE A 124 -14.93 2.16 21.04
N LYS A 125 -13.95 2.70 20.31
CA LYS A 125 -12.82 3.40 20.91
C LYS A 125 -13.30 4.72 21.49
N THR A 126 -12.90 5.03 22.72
CA THR A 126 -13.35 6.23 23.46
C THR A 126 -12.34 7.38 23.45
N ALA A 127 -11.10 7.16 22.99
CA ALA A 127 -10.06 8.17 22.93
C ALA A 127 -9.20 8.03 21.66
N MET A 128 -8.59 9.14 21.23
CA MET A 128 -7.63 9.19 20.11
C MET A 128 -8.17 8.64 18.77
N MET A 129 -9.48 8.72 18.54
CA MET A 129 -10.12 8.17 17.33
C MET A 129 -9.62 8.85 16.04
N GLU A 130 -9.26 10.12 16.11
CA GLU A 130 -8.64 10.87 15.00
C GLU A 130 -7.32 10.26 14.49
N LEU A 131 -6.57 9.56 15.37
CA LEU A 131 -5.34 8.87 15.01
C LEU A 131 -5.60 7.49 14.39
N MET A 132 -6.84 6.99 14.39
CA MET A 132 -7.17 5.65 13.91
C MET A 132 -7.28 5.54 12.38
N LYS A 133 -7.19 6.66 11.64
CA LYS A 133 -6.82 6.64 10.20
C LYS A 133 -5.48 5.95 9.97
N SER A 134 -4.64 5.97 11.00
CA SER A 134 -3.30 5.39 11.00
C SER A 134 -3.31 3.93 11.46
N ALA A 135 -4.44 3.21 11.41
CA ALA A 135 -4.48 1.75 11.64
C ALA A 135 -3.57 0.96 10.67
N LEU A 136 -3.20 1.57 9.53
CA LEU A 136 -2.12 1.11 8.64
C LEU A 136 -0.70 1.27 9.25
N LYS A 137 -0.46 2.32 10.06
CA LYS A 137 0.84 2.89 10.49
C LYS A 137 1.78 1.91 11.18
N HIS A 138 1.25 1.00 12.02
CA HIS A 138 2.08 0.02 12.73
C HIS A 138 2.68 -1.08 11.83
N ARG A 139 2.28 -1.20 10.56
CA ARG A 139 2.84 -2.19 9.60
C ARG A 139 3.21 -1.61 8.22
N VAL A 140 3.21 -0.28 8.08
CA VAL A 140 3.58 0.44 6.84
C VAL A 140 5.00 0.11 6.38
N GLY A 141 5.91 -0.23 7.29
CA GLY A 141 7.27 -0.66 6.90
C GLY A 141 7.29 -1.87 5.95
N ARG A 142 6.25 -2.73 5.94
CA ARG A 142 6.11 -3.81 4.94
C ARG A 142 5.35 -3.37 3.69
N PHE A 143 4.33 -2.52 3.82
CA PHE A 143 3.58 -1.98 2.68
C PHE A 143 4.44 -1.04 1.81
N SER A 144 5.27 -0.19 2.43
CA SER A 144 6.26 0.64 1.73
C SER A 144 7.34 -0.21 1.05
N LYS A 145 7.74 -1.35 1.63
CA LYS A 145 8.66 -2.29 0.97
C LYS A 145 8.03 -2.97 -0.24
N VAL A 146 6.71 -3.26 -0.19
CA VAL A 146 5.95 -3.75 -1.36
C VAL A 146 5.86 -2.67 -2.41
N LEU A 147 5.48 -1.45 -2.03
CA LEU A 147 5.33 -0.35 -2.98
C LEU A 147 6.67 0.08 -3.58
N TYR A 148 7.74 0.09 -2.79
CA TYR A 148 9.11 0.25 -3.27
C TYR A 148 9.49 -0.87 -4.23
N PHE A 149 9.29 -2.14 -3.86
CA PHE A 149 9.58 -3.28 -4.72
C PHE A 149 8.86 -3.14 -6.07
N LEU A 150 7.56 -2.82 -6.06
CA LEU A 150 6.75 -2.62 -7.26
C LEU A 150 7.14 -1.38 -8.08
N LEU A 151 7.71 -0.33 -7.48
CA LEU A 151 8.12 0.90 -8.19
C LEU A 151 9.61 0.93 -8.59
N SER A 152 10.42 0.04 -8.01
CA SER A 152 11.85 -0.12 -8.29
C SER A 152 12.15 -1.08 -9.45
N THR A 153 11.17 -1.90 -9.83
CA THR A 153 11.21 -2.89 -10.92
C THR A 153 10.47 -2.40 -12.16
#